data_AF-A0A183KAC6-F1
#
_entry.id   AF-A0A183KAC6-F1
#
_cell.length_a   1.000
_cell.length_b   1.000
_cell.length_c   1.000
_cell.angle_alpha   90.00
_cell.angle_beta   90.00
_cell.angle_gamma   90.00
#
_symmetry.space_group_name_H-M   'P 1'
#
loop_
_entity.id
_entity.type
_entity.pdbx_description
1 polymer ?
#
loop_
_entity_poly.entity_id
_entity_poly.type
_entity_poly.pdbx_seq_one_letter_code
_entity_poly.pdbx_strand_id
1 'polypeptide(L)'
;MFSILPRVLVIQSNTKCGYVPRSFVIGKRLAQCLHPALPAGVHCKALECYDVIFRTIGPERVAYDLYVYGPGLFALLEPSAMTVKSPLFDIYEEHLLPLGKLLHPSFLGLLKGLLPGLEPGAEFSERGNRMLEMFSSSVGSAFFYTCLWELLIRCPSIRQYGISFILNHLNKRKSLDSQSYIYGLDKNILVESLCCLFGDSVLLVQRDALDFILLALPIHFYSKTTERNPFQFITNKSLTVKDFAMLCTASLSILLRRDASLNRRLFIWLKGSQSVEGMVVDSLDNQSMTWADIVMDKVDDKHVLVSYS
;
A
#
# COMPACT_ATOMS: atom_id res chain seq x y z
N MET A 1 -4.86 -34.79 -14.76
CA MET A 1 -5.27 -33.46 -14.24
C MET A 1 -6.68 -33.45 -13.65
N PHE A 2 -7.60 -34.31 -14.12
CA PHE A 2 -9.01 -34.39 -13.69
C PHE A 2 -9.32 -35.24 -12.43
N SER A 3 -8.35 -35.53 -11.55
CA SER A 3 -8.55 -36.46 -10.41
C SER A 3 -8.87 -35.77 -9.08
N ILE A 4 -9.33 -34.51 -9.08
CA ILE A 4 -9.57 -33.74 -7.84
C ILE A 4 -11.00 -33.95 -7.34
N LEU A 5 -11.98 -34.09 -8.24
CA LEU A 5 -13.38 -34.37 -7.89
C LEU A 5 -13.56 -35.61 -6.97
N PRO A 6 -12.91 -36.76 -7.21
CA PRO A 6 -13.02 -37.91 -6.30
C PRO A 6 -12.43 -37.65 -4.91
N ARG A 7 -11.45 -36.76 -4.78
CA ARG A 7 -10.78 -36.47 -3.51
C ARG A 7 -11.51 -35.42 -2.68
N VAL A 8 -12.21 -34.50 -3.32
CA VAL A 8 -13.08 -33.52 -2.64
C VAL A 8 -14.27 -34.22 -1.99
N LEU A 9 -14.83 -35.24 -2.65
CA LEU A 9 -15.83 -36.14 -2.06
C LEU A 9 -15.30 -36.86 -0.81
N VAL A 10 -14.02 -37.26 -0.79
CA VAL A 10 -13.39 -37.89 0.39
C VAL A 10 -13.21 -36.91 1.57
N ILE A 11 -13.03 -35.61 1.29
CA ILE A 11 -13.00 -34.56 2.32
C ILE A 11 -14.42 -34.32 2.85
N GLN A 12 -15.42 -34.24 1.96
CA GLN A 12 -16.83 -34.11 2.33
C GLN A 12 -17.33 -35.30 3.18
N SER A 13 -16.86 -36.51 2.91
CA SER A 13 -17.22 -37.72 3.69
C SER A 13 -16.48 -37.84 5.03
N ASN A 14 -15.45 -37.02 5.31
CA ASN A 14 -14.63 -37.07 6.54
C ASN A 14 -14.65 -35.75 7.34
N THR A 15 -15.68 -34.92 7.16
CA THR A 15 -15.90 -33.64 7.85
C THR A 15 -15.90 -33.71 9.39
N LYS A 16 -16.02 -34.92 9.98
CA LYS A 16 -16.01 -35.13 11.43
C LYS A 16 -14.64 -34.98 12.12
N CYS A 17 -13.54 -34.84 11.37
CA CYS A 17 -12.19 -34.95 11.94
C CYS A 17 -11.46 -33.60 12.22
N GLY A 18 -12.04 -32.46 11.84
CA GLY A 18 -11.41 -31.13 12.05
C GLY A 18 -10.01 -30.97 11.42
N TYR A 19 -9.61 -31.90 10.56
CA TYR A 19 -8.28 -32.00 9.97
C TYR A 19 -8.37 -32.52 8.54
N VAL A 20 -7.55 -31.97 7.66
CA VAL A 20 -7.44 -32.39 6.25
C VAL A 20 -6.18 -33.24 6.07
N PRO A 21 -6.30 -34.56 5.82
CA PRO A 21 -5.15 -35.42 5.58
C PRO A 21 -4.33 -34.95 4.37
N ARG A 22 -3.01 -34.83 4.53
CA ARG A 22 -2.08 -34.38 3.46
C ARG A 22 -2.44 -33.00 2.89
N SER A 23 -2.77 -32.04 3.77
CA SER A 23 -3.10 -30.65 3.44
C SER A 23 -2.15 -30.03 2.40
N PHE A 24 -0.84 -30.23 2.54
CA PHE A 24 0.16 -29.75 1.58
C PHE A 24 -0.07 -30.27 0.15
N VAL A 25 -0.32 -31.57 -0.01
CA VAL A 25 -0.55 -32.18 -1.33
C VAL A 25 -1.85 -31.68 -1.94
N ILE A 26 -2.90 -31.55 -1.12
CA ILE A 26 -4.21 -31.04 -1.56
C ILE A 26 -4.10 -29.58 -1.97
N GLY A 27 -3.52 -28.74 -1.12
CA GLY A 27 -3.33 -27.31 -1.40
C GLY A 27 -2.50 -27.07 -2.67
N LYS A 28 -1.42 -27.84 -2.89
CA LYS A 28 -0.64 -27.75 -4.14
C LYS A 28 -1.48 -28.10 -5.37
N ARG A 29 -2.37 -29.09 -5.27
CA ARG A 29 -3.27 -29.47 -6.38
C ARG A 29 -4.35 -28.42 -6.62
N LEU A 30 -4.91 -27.83 -5.56
CA LEU A 30 -5.85 -26.72 -5.68
C LEU A 30 -5.20 -25.50 -6.32
N ALA A 31 -3.99 -25.13 -5.90
CA ALA A 31 -3.24 -24.04 -6.53
C ALA A 31 -2.97 -24.30 -8.02
N GLN A 32 -2.69 -25.56 -8.42
CA GLN A 32 -2.58 -25.94 -9.84
C GLN A 32 -3.90 -25.78 -10.60
N CYS A 33 -5.04 -26.03 -9.95
CA CYS A 33 -6.34 -25.77 -10.56
C CYS A 33 -6.62 -24.29 -10.79
N LEU A 34 -5.98 -23.39 -10.05
CA LEU A 34 -6.11 -21.94 -10.21
C LEU A 34 -5.14 -21.36 -11.25
N HIS A 35 -4.45 -22.20 -12.03
CA HIS A 35 -3.54 -21.73 -13.07
C HIS A 35 -4.32 -20.98 -14.19
N PRO A 36 -3.83 -19.81 -14.67
CA PRO A 36 -4.53 -18.99 -15.67
C PRO A 36 -4.89 -19.70 -16.97
N ALA A 37 -4.08 -20.68 -17.38
CA ALA A 37 -4.31 -21.46 -18.60
C ALA A 37 -5.48 -22.47 -18.50
N LEU A 38 -6.09 -22.64 -17.33
CA LEU A 38 -7.22 -23.56 -17.14
C LEU A 38 -8.56 -22.83 -17.31
N PRO A 39 -9.63 -23.53 -17.74
CA PRO A 39 -10.95 -22.93 -17.91
C PRO A 39 -11.56 -22.42 -16.60
N ALA A 40 -12.38 -21.38 -16.69
CA ALA A 40 -13.09 -20.77 -15.55
C ALA A 40 -13.89 -21.79 -14.70
N GLY A 41 -14.52 -22.79 -15.33
CA GLY A 41 -15.24 -23.85 -14.59
C GLY A 41 -14.35 -24.68 -13.66
N VAL A 42 -13.07 -24.85 -14.01
CA VAL A 42 -12.07 -25.50 -13.13
C VAL A 42 -11.73 -24.61 -11.95
N HIS A 43 -11.59 -23.29 -12.19
CA HIS A 43 -11.35 -22.31 -11.13
C HIS A 43 -12.51 -22.27 -10.14
N CYS A 44 -13.75 -22.13 -10.61
CA CYS A 44 -14.93 -22.11 -9.75
C CYS A 44 -15.03 -23.39 -8.89
N LYS A 45 -14.81 -24.57 -9.51
CA LYS A 45 -14.86 -25.81 -8.75
C LYS A 45 -13.74 -25.90 -7.72
N ALA A 46 -12.55 -25.37 -8.00
CA ALA A 46 -11.47 -25.31 -7.03
C ALA A 46 -11.82 -24.36 -5.86
N LEU A 47 -12.45 -23.21 -6.13
CA LEU A 47 -12.89 -22.27 -5.10
C LEU A 47 -13.96 -22.89 -4.18
N GLU A 48 -14.92 -23.65 -4.71
CA GLU A 48 -15.85 -24.44 -3.89
C GLU A 48 -15.12 -25.45 -2.97
N CYS A 49 -14.00 -26.01 -3.43
CA CYS A 49 -13.21 -26.92 -2.60
C CYS A 49 -12.47 -26.16 -1.49
N TYR A 50 -11.95 -24.96 -1.77
CA TYR A 50 -11.37 -24.08 -0.76
C TYR A 50 -12.40 -23.75 0.31
N ASP A 51 -13.62 -23.37 -0.08
CA ASP A 51 -14.73 -23.07 0.83
C ASP A 51 -15.00 -24.24 1.79
N VAL A 52 -15.20 -25.45 1.26
CA VAL A 52 -15.43 -26.66 2.08
C VAL A 52 -14.25 -26.92 3.02
N ILE A 53 -13.01 -26.78 2.55
CA ILE A 53 -11.82 -27.01 3.37
C ILE A 53 -11.75 -25.99 4.50
N PHE A 54 -11.92 -24.70 4.21
CA PHE A 54 -11.82 -23.63 5.19
C PHE A 54 -12.92 -23.74 6.26
N ARG A 55 -14.16 -24.07 5.88
CA ARG A 55 -15.23 -24.38 6.84
C ARG A 55 -14.93 -25.60 7.71
N THR A 56 -14.24 -26.60 7.16
CA THR A 56 -13.92 -27.84 7.89
C THR A 56 -12.80 -27.66 8.91
N ILE A 57 -11.74 -26.92 8.56
CA ILE A 57 -10.56 -26.76 9.43
C ILE A 57 -10.69 -25.59 10.41
N GLY A 58 -11.57 -24.63 10.14
CA GLY A 58 -11.81 -23.47 10.99
C GLY A 58 -10.75 -22.37 10.90
N PRO A 59 -11.06 -21.16 11.39
CA PRO A 59 -10.31 -19.93 11.09
C PRO A 59 -8.85 -19.96 11.57
N GLU A 60 -8.57 -20.44 12.79
CA GLU A 60 -7.19 -20.52 13.30
C GLU A 60 -6.31 -21.42 12.43
N ARG A 61 -6.86 -22.55 11.98
CA ARG A 61 -6.14 -23.48 11.13
C ARG A 61 -5.99 -22.95 9.71
N VAL A 62 -6.99 -22.24 9.18
CA VAL A 62 -6.87 -21.52 7.91
C VAL A 62 -5.69 -20.56 7.98
N ALA A 63 -5.63 -19.70 8.99
CA ALA A 63 -4.53 -18.74 9.16
C ALA A 63 -3.15 -19.43 9.22
N TYR A 64 -3.05 -20.52 9.98
CA TYR A 64 -1.81 -21.30 10.07
C TYR A 64 -1.41 -21.94 8.73
N ASP A 65 -2.36 -22.52 7.98
CA ASP A 65 -2.10 -23.23 6.72
C ASP A 65 -2.15 -22.31 5.47
N LEU A 66 -2.23 -20.98 5.64
CA LEU A 66 -2.26 -20.04 4.49
C LEU A 66 -1.00 -20.09 3.63
N TYR A 67 0.15 -20.49 4.15
CA TYR A 67 1.35 -20.70 3.33
C TYR A 67 1.16 -21.84 2.30
N VAL A 68 0.22 -22.75 2.56
CA VAL A 68 -0.17 -23.85 1.64
C VAL A 68 -1.27 -23.40 0.69
N TYR A 69 -2.31 -22.76 1.23
CA TYR A 69 -3.55 -22.49 0.49
C TYR A 69 -3.56 -21.13 -0.22
N GLY A 70 -2.87 -20.14 0.34
CA GLY A 70 -2.84 -18.75 -0.12
C GLY A 70 -2.19 -18.52 -1.48
N PRO A 71 -1.05 -19.12 -1.84
CA PRO A 71 -0.34 -18.78 -3.09
C PRO A 71 -1.19 -18.89 -4.35
N GLY A 72 -2.07 -19.90 -4.43
CA GLY A 72 -3.00 -20.05 -5.57
C GLY A 72 -4.13 -19.01 -5.56
N LEU A 73 -4.72 -18.75 -4.39
CA LEU A 73 -5.81 -17.78 -4.25
C LEU A 73 -5.32 -16.36 -4.57
N PHE A 74 -4.21 -15.94 -3.96
CA PHE A 74 -3.69 -14.58 -4.07
C PHE A 74 -3.23 -14.23 -5.49
N ALA A 75 -2.90 -15.21 -6.32
CA ALA A 75 -2.50 -15.00 -7.70
C ALA A 75 -3.67 -15.02 -8.71
N LEU A 76 -4.90 -15.33 -8.27
CA LEU A 76 -6.01 -15.63 -9.18
C LEU A 76 -6.72 -14.39 -9.73
N LEU A 77 -6.84 -13.32 -8.94
CA LEU A 77 -7.79 -12.22 -9.21
C LEU A 77 -7.56 -11.57 -10.59
N GLU A 78 -6.35 -11.13 -10.86
CA GLU A 78 -5.97 -10.44 -12.11
C GLU A 78 -6.22 -11.27 -13.37
N PRO A 79 -5.71 -12.52 -13.49
CA PRO A 79 -5.88 -13.33 -14.70
C PRO A 79 -7.25 -14.02 -14.83
N SER A 80 -8.12 -13.93 -13.82
CA SER A 80 -9.37 -14.69 -13.79
C SER A 80 -10.49 -14.08 -14.65
N ALA A 81 -11.33 -14.97 -15.20
CA ALA A 81 -12.56 -14.57 -15.89
C ALA A 81 -13.57 -13.91 -14.93
N MET A 82 -14.46 -13.06 -15.44
CA MET A 82 -15.44 -12.34 -14.61
C MET A 82 -16.29 -13.27 -13.73
N THR A 83 -16.66 -14.45 -14.25
CA THR A 83 -17.44 -15.46 -13.51
C THR A 83 -16.71 -16.07 -12.31
N VAL A 84 -15.37 -15.98 -12.27
CA VAL A 84 -14.53 -16.50 -11.18
C VAL A 84 -14.29 -15.43 -10.11
N LYS A 85 -14.31 -14.15 -10.48
CA LYS A 85 -14.02 -13.03 -9.57
C LYS A 85 -14.99 -12.96 -8.39
N SER A 86 -16.31 -13.13 -8.64
CA SER A 86 -17.29 -13.11 -7.55
C SER A 86 -17.04 -14.24 -6.53
N PRO A 87 -16.96 -15.52 -6.92
CA PRO A 87 -16.62 -16.60 -5.97
C PRO A 87 -15.28 -16.39 -5.25
N LEU A 88 -14.29 -15.78 -5.90
CA LEU A 88 -13.01 -15.49 -5.26
C LEU A 88 -13.15 -14.43 -4.16
N PHE A 89 -13.91 -13.36 -4.43
CA PHE A 89 -14.22 -12.35 -3.42
C PHE A 89 -15.04 -12.93 -2.26
N ASP A 90 -15.97 -13.85 -2.54
CA ASP A 90 -16.74 -14.55 -1.51
C ASP A 90 -15.80 -15.34 -0.57
N ILE A 91 -14.78 -16.04 -1.11
CA ILE A 91 -13.76 -16.71 -0.29
C ILE A 91 -13.00 -15.73 0.61
N TYR A 92 -12.62 -14.56 0.08
CA TYR A 92 -11.90 -13.54 0.85
C TYR A 92 -12.75 -12.96 1.97
N GLU A 93 -14.02 -12.65 1.70
CA GLU A 93 -14.95 -12.09 2.67
C GLU A 93 -15.34 -13.10 3.76
N GLU A 94 -15.64 -14.34 3.39
CA GLU A 94 -16.10 -15.35 4.33
C GLU A 94 -14.98 -15.97 5.18
N HIS A 95 -13.80 -16.21 4.58
CA HIS A 95 -12.77 -17.03 5.23
C HIS A 95 -11.52 -16.27 5.62
N LEU A 96 -11.15 -15.21 4.90
CA LEU A 96 -9.91 -14.48 5.17
C LEU A 96 -10.15 -13.22 6.01
N LEU A 97 -11.16 -12.42 5.68
CA LEU A 97 -11.47 -11.19 6.39
C LEU A 97 -11.70 -11.39 7.91
N PRO A 98 -12.39 -12.45 8.38
CA PRO A 98 -12.60 -12.69 9.81
C PRO A 98 -11.35 -13.07 10.59
N LEU A 99 -10.25 -13.45 9.91
CA LEU A 99 -9.00 -13.82 10.57
C LEU A 99 -8.30 -12.62 11.22
N GLY A 100 -8.58 -11.40 10.75
CA GLY A 100 -8.02 -10.16 11.29
C GLY A 100 -6.50 -10.22 11.44
N LYS A 101 -6.00 -9.99 12.66
CA LYS A 101 -4.55 -9.97 12.93
C LYS A 101 -3.85 -11.31 12.71
N LEU A 102 -4.57 -12.44 12.69
CA LEU A 102 -3.98 -13.74 12.35
C LEU A 102 -3.47 -13.78 10.90
N LEU A 103 -3.93 -12.87 10.03
CA LEU A 103 -3.43 -12.75 8.65
C LEU A 103 -2.04 -12.15 8.55
N HIS A 104 -1.52 -11.46 9.57
CA HIS A 104 -0.28 -10.69 9.46
C HIS A 104 0.87 -11.41 8.74
N PRO A 105 1.16 -12.70 9.00
CA PRO A 105 2.25 -13.43 8.30
C PRO A 105 2.05 -13.61 6.79
N SER A 106 0.79 -13.65 6.32
CA SER A 106 0.44 -13.88 4.91
C SER A 106 -0.16 -12.64 4.23
N PHE A 107 -0.36 -11.55 4.99
CA PHE A 107 -1.13 -10.39 4.54
C PHE A 107 -0.49 -9.69 3.34
N LEU A 108 0.84 -9.60 3.29
CA LEU A 108 1.55 -8.99 2.17
C LEU A 108 1.22 -9.69 0.83
N GLY A 109 1.12 -11.02 0.84
CA GLY A 109 0.74 -11.81 -0.34
C GLY A 109 -0.72 -11.59 -0.74
N LEU A 110 -1.62 -11.59 0.24
CA LEU A 110 -3.05 -11.33 0.02
C LEU A 110 -3.27 -9.91 -0.55
N LEU A 111 -2.66 -8.90 0.07
CA LEU A 111 -2.77 -7.50 -0.35
C LEU A 111 -2.28 -7.31 -1.78
N LYS A 112 -1.14 -7.91 -2.15
CA LYS A 112 -0.64 -7.89 -3.53
C LYS A 112 -1.65 -8.46 -4.52
N GLY A 113 -2.31 -9.56 -4.14
CA GLY A 113 -3.32 -10.22 -4.95
C GLY A 113 -4.64 -9.46 -5.09
N LEU A 114 -4.98 -8.64 -4.10
CA LEU A 114 -6.21 -7.85 -4.07
C LEU A 114 -6.10 -6.52 -4.83
N LEU A 115 -4.92 -5.92 -4.91
CA LEU A 115 -4.72 -4.60 -5.53
C LEU A 115 -5.20 -4.50 -6.99
N PRO A 116 -5.04 -5.53 -7.87
CA PRO A 116 -5.64 -5.52 -9.20
C PRO A 116 -7.18 -5.41 -9.20
N GLY A 117 -7.83 -5.68 -8.06
CA GLY A 117 -9.24 -5.41 -7.82
C GLY A 117 -9.59 -3.93 -7.81
N LEU A 118 -8.63 -3.01 -7.91
CA LEU A 118 -8.82 -1.57 -8.06
C LEU A 118 -8.74 -1.07 -9.50
N GLU A 119 -8.68 -1.98 -10.49
CA GLU A 119 -8.60 -1.60 -11.91
C GLU A 119 -9.74 -0.63 -12.30
N PRO A 120 -9.42 0.62 -12.71
CA PRO A 120 -10.43 1.63 -12.98
C PRO A 120 -11.42 1.20 -14.07
N GLY A 121 -12.71 1.35 -13.79
CA GLY A 121 -13.78 0.97 -14.73
C GLY A 121 -14.07 -0.52 -14.80
N ALA A 122 -13.37 -1.37 -14.03
CA ALA A 122 -13.71 -2.78 -13.92
C ALA A 122 -14.99 -2.98 -13.10
N GLU A 123 -15.79 -3.99 -13.49
CA GLU A 123 -17.06 -4.36 -12.84
C GLU A 123 -16.93 -4.55 -11.32
N PHE A 124 -15.81 -5.14 -10.88
CA PHE A 124 -15.55 -5.43 -9.47
C PHE A 124 -14.71 -4.36 -8.76
N SER A 125 -14.38 -3.23 -9.41
CA SER A 125 -13.49 -2.21 -8.84
C SER A 125 -13.98 -1.69 -7.50
N GLU A 126 -15.29 -1.42 -7.42
CA GLU A 126 -15.94 -0.89 -6.23
C GLU A 126 -16.01 -1.94 -5.10
N ARG A 127 -16.22 -3.23 -5.43
CA ARG A 127 -16.15 -4.32 -4.45
C ARG A 127 -14.72 -4.49 -3.92
N GLY A 128 -13.72 -4.41 -4.80
CA GLY A 128 -12.30 -4.45 -4.45
C GLY A 128 -11.91 -3.30 -3.51
N ASN A 129 -12.40 -2.08 -3.78
CA ASN A 129 -12.15 -0.92 -2.93
C ASN A 129 -12.67 -1.14 -1.50
N ARG A 130 -13.96 -1.47 -1.37
CA ARG A 130 -14.57 -1.77 -0.07
C ARG A 130 -13.86 -2.91 0.65
N MET A 131 -13.42 -3.93 -0.07
CA MET A 131 -12.69 -5.05 0.52
C MET A 131 -11.37 -4.62 1.15
N LEU A 132 -10.60 -3.75 0.48
CA LEU A 132 -9.37 -3.21 1.03
C LEU A 132 -9.63 -2.33 2.26
N GLU A 133 -10.70 -1.55 2.30
CA GLU A 133 -11.11 -0.79 3.49
C GLU A 133 -11.46 -1.71 4.67
N MET A 134 -12.21 -2.79 4.41
CA MET A 134 -12.53 -3.81 5.41
C MET A 134 -11.27 -4.49 5.93
N PHE A 135 -10.36 -4.90 5.05
CA PHE A 135 -9.07 -5.47 5.47
C PHE A 135 -8.24 -4.49 6.27
N SER A 136 -8.15 -3.21 5.85
CA SER A 136 -7.45 -2.17 6.61
C SER A 136 -7.98 -2.08 8.05
N SER A 137 -9.29 -2.13 8.22
CA SER A 137 -9.93 -2.11 9.54
C SER A 137 -9.65 -3.39 10.33
N SER A 138 -9.71 -4.56 9.67
CA SER A 138 -9.58 -5.89 10.29
C SER A 138 -8.15 -6.22 10.75
N VAL A 139 -7.13 -5.94 9.92
CA VAL A 139 -5.73 -6.20 10.26
C VAL A 139 -5.08 -5.06 11.06
N GLY A 140 -5.75 -3.91 11.10
CA GLY A 140 -5.27 -2.66 11.69
C GLY A 140 -4.64 -1.74 10.65
N SER A 141 -5.14 -0.50 10.56
CA SER A 141 -4.81 0.42 9.45
C SER A 141 -3.31 0.69 9.33
N ALA A 142 -2.61 0.98 10.43
CA ALA A 142 -1.17 1.26 10.34
C ALA A 142 -0.37 0.06 9.82
N PHE A 143 -0.74 -1.17 10.18
CA PHE A 143 -0.12 -2.38 9.61
C PHE A 143 -0.46 -2.53 8.13
N PHE A 144 -1.73 -2.33 7.75
CA PHE A 144 -2.17 -2.35 6.36
C PHE A 144 -1.35 -1.40 5.47
N TYR A 145 -1.24 -0.13 5.86
CA TYR A 145 -0.49 0.87 5.09
C TYR A 145 1.01 0.55 5.08
N THR A 146 1.57 -0.02 6.15
CA THR A 146 2.96 -0.50 6.15
C THR A 146 3.19 -1.56 5.07
N CYS A 147 2.32 -2.58 5.00
CA CYS A 147 2.39 -3.60 3.96
C CYS A 147 2.16 -3.02 2.56
N LEU A 148 1.30 -2.01 2.43
CA LEU A 148 1.07 -1.34 1.17
C LEU A 148 2.33 -0.61 0.68
N TRP A 149 2.97 0.21 1.52
CA TRP A 149 4.25 0.86 1.19
C TRP A 149 5.36 -0.17 0.87
N GLU A 150 5.42 -1.26 1.62
CA GLU A 150 6.37 -2.34 1.38
C GLU A 150 6.16 -3.03 0.01
N LEU A 151 4.91 -3.19 -0.40
CA LEU A 151 4.56 -3.70 -1.73
C LEU A 151 4.94 -2.72 -2.85
N LEU A 152 4.76 -1.42 -2.61
CA LEU A 152 5.11 -0.36 -3.55
C LEU A 152 6.64 -0.31 -3.80
N ILE A 153 7.48 -0.69 -2.84
CA ILE A 153 8.92 -0.89 -3.08
C ILE A 153 9.14 -2.04 -4.08
N ARG A 154 8.55 -3.21 -3.81
CA ARG A 154 8.94 -4.49 -4.45
C ARG A 154 8.26 -4.80 -5.78
N CYS A 155 7.08 -4.26 -6.02
CA CYS A 155 6.22 -4.70 -7.12
C CYS A 155 5.76 -3.53 -7.99
N PRO A 156 6.49 -3.19 -9.08
CA PRO A 156 6.12 -2.07 -9.95
C PRO A 156 4.72 -2.17 -10.56
N SER A 157 4.26 -3.38 -10.90
CA SER A 157 2.97 -3.62 -11.55
C SER A 157 1.76 -3.19 -10.73
N ILE A 158 1.89 -3.10 -9.40
CA ILE A 158 0.79 -2.70 -8.50
C ILE A 158 0.93 -1.27 -7.98
N ARG A 159 1.99 -0.54 -8.39
CA ARG A 159 2.27 0.77 -7.81
C ARG A 159 1.15 1.76 -8.03
N GLN A 160 0.59 1.78 -9.23
CA GLN A 160 -0.52 2.67 -9.59
C GLN A 160 -1.75 2.41 -8.72
N TYR A 161 -2.13 1.14 -8.51
CA TYR A 161 -3.27 0.80 -7.65
C TYR A 161 -3.04 1.27 -6.21
N GLY A 162 -1.85 0.98 -5.66
CA GLY A 162 -1.56 1.28 -4.26
C GLY A 162 -1.48 2.78 -3.97
N ILE A 163 -0.75 3.56 -4.78
CA ILE A 163 -0.67 5.01 -4.54
C ILE A 163 -2.00 5.72 -4.77
N SER A 164 -2.77 5.30 -5.79
CA SER A 164 -4.10 5.83 -6.03
C SER A 164 -5.06 5.50 -4.88
N PHE A 165 -5.00 4.28 -4.34
CA PHE A 165 -5.77 3.90 -3.15
C PHE A 165 -5.45 4.83 -1.97
N ILE A 166 -4.16 5.05 -1.67
CA ILE A 166 -3.75 5.93 -0.55
C ILE A 166 -4.33 7.34 -0.73
N LEU A 167 -4.22 7.91 -1.93
CA LEU A 167 -4.76 9.25 -2.22
C LEU A 167 -6.28 9.33 -2.10
N ASN A 168 -7.00 8.32 -2.60
CA ASN A 168 -8.46 8.30 -2.60
C ASN A 168 -9.04 8.16 -1.19
N HIS A 169 -8.29 7.56 -0.26
CA HIS A 169 -8.71 7.38 1.14
C HIS A 169 -8.11 8.44 2.10
N LEU A 170 -7.33 9.38 1.58
CA LEU A 170 -6.86 10.54 2.33
C LEU A 170 -7.95 11.62 2.38
N ASN A 171 -8.44 11.94 3.57
CA ASN A 171 -9.49 12.94 3.72
C ASN A 171 -8.87 14.32 3.90
N LYS A 172 -8.86 15.10 2.82
CA LYS A 172 -8.31 16.48 2.79
C LYS A 172 -8.94 17.46 3.80
N ARG A 173 -10.10 17.12 4.38
CA ARG A 173 -10.79 17.95 5.39
C ARG A 173 -10.39 17.61 6.82
N LYS A 174 -9.70 16.49 7.05
CA LYS A 174 -9.25 16.06 8.36
C LYS A 174 -7.78 16.44 8.55
N SER A 175 -7.37 16.63 9.81
CA SER A 175 -5.96 16.83 10.12
C SER A 175 -5.17 15.55 9.84
N LEU A 176 -3.92 15.70 9.41
CA LEU A 176 -3.02 14.57 9.15
C LEU A 176 -2.77 13.74 10.40
N ASP A 177 -2.74 14.35 11.59
CA ASP A 177 -2.56 13.63 12.86
C ASP A 177 -3.66 12.60 13.10
N SER A 178 -4.91 12.96 12.77
CA SER A 178 -6.07 12.07 12.88
C SER A 178 -6.04 10.91 11.88
N GLN A 179 -5.22 11.02 10.84
CA GLN A 179 -5.05 10.01 9.80
C GLN A 179 -3.61 9.51 9.68
N SER A 180 -2.81 9.65 10.74
CA SER A 180 -1.38 9.30 10.78
C SER A 180 -1.08 7.83 10.44
N TYR A 181 -2.09 6.94 10.54
CA TYR A 181 -1.99 5.55 10.10
C TYR A 181 -1.59 5.39 8.62
N ILE A 182 -1.83 6.40 7.76
CA ILE A 182 -1.46 6.36 6.34
C ILE A 182 0.05 6.25 6.12
N TYR A 183 0.86 6.72 7.07
CA TYR A 183 2.32 6.65 6.98
C TYR A 183 2.88 5.26 7.27
N GLY A 184 2.04 4.35 7.77
CA GLY A 184 2.47 3.05 8.27
C GLY A 184 3.22 3.15 9.61
N LEU A 185 3.94 2.09 9.94
CA LEU A 185 4.63 1.90 11.22
C LEU A 185 6.13 2.16 11.14
N ASP A 186 6.70 2.16 9.93
CA ASP A 186 8.13 2.34 9.68
C ASP A 186 8.38 3.45 8.65
N LYS A 187 9.01 4.54 9.11
CA LYS A 187 9.37 5.68 8.26
C LYS A 187 10.33 5.30 7.13
N ASN A 188 11.20 4.30 7.32
CA ASN A 188 12.17 3.92 6.31
C ASN A 188 11.47 3.27 5.12
N ILE A 189 10.45 2.43 5.38
CA ILE A 189 9.61 1.82 4.34
C ILE A 189 8.86 2.91 3.57
N LEU A 190 8.29 3.91 4.25
CA LEU A 190 7.63 5.03 3.58
C LEU A 190 8.58 5.80 2.66
N VAL A 191 9.74 6.20 3.19
CA VAL A 191 10.74 7.00 2.45
C VAL A 191 11.29 6.23 1.26
N GLU A 192 11.67 4.96 1.46
CA GLU A 192 12.15 4.08 0.38
C GLU A 192 11.08 3.88 -0.69
N SER A 193 9.82 3.64 -0.28
CA SER A 193 8.72 3.52 -1.21
C SER A 193 8.53 4.79 -2.05
N LEU A 194 8.50 5.97 -1.43
CA LEU A 194 8.35 7.23 -2.16
C LEU A 194 9.49 7.45 -3.16
N CYS A 195 10.74 7.15 -2.77
CA CYS A 195 11.88 7.17 -3.67
C CYS A 195 11.68 6.25 -4.89
N CYS A 196 11.16 5.04 -4.68
CA CYS A 196 10.80 4.13 -5.78
C CYS A 196 9.70 4.70 -6.69
N LEU A 197 8.68 5.36 -6.13
CA LEU A 197 7.57 5.92 -6.89
C LEU A 197 8.00 7.13 -7.74
N PHE A 198 8.90 7.98 -7.24
CA PHE A 198 9.45 9.10 -8.03
C PHE A 198 10.26 8.63 -9.24
N GLY A 199 10.98 7.53 -9.09
CA GLY A 199 11.74 6.89 -10.17
C GLY A 199 10.92 5.96 -11.07
N ASP A 200 9.59 5.86 -10.89
CA ASP A 200 8.78 4.87 -11.59
C ASP A 200 8.73 5.09 -13.11
N SER A 201 8.52 4.03 -13.89
CA SER A 201 8.38 4.11 -15.34
C SER A 201 7.06 4.75 -15.78
N VAL A 202 6.01 4.63 -14.97
CA VAL A 202 4.65 5.08 -15.24
C VAL A 202 4.45 6.51 -14.73
N LEU A 203 4.04 7.40 -15.63
CA LEU A 203 3.82 8.83 -15.33
C LEU A 203 2.77 9.05 -14.24
N LEU A 204 1.68 8.28 -14.27
CA LEU A 204 0.61 8.40 -13.28
C LEU A 204 1.10 8.06 -11.86
N VAL A 205 2.01 7.09 -11.72
CA VAL A 205 2.59 6.71 -10.42
C VAL A 205 3.40 7.88 -9.85
N GLN A 206 4.24 8.49 -10.68
CA GLN A 206 5.03 9.67 -10.29
C GLN A 206 4.12 10.86 -9.91
N ARG A 207 3.06 11.09 -10.69
CA ARG A 207 2.08 12.15 -10.44
C ARG A 207 1.40 11.95 -9.08
N ASP A 208 0.89 10.76 -8.83
CA ASP A 208 0.15 10.44 -7.62
C ASP A 208 1.07 10.44 -6.39
N ALA A 209 2.34 10.03 -6.53
CA ALA A 209 3.34 10.18 -5.47
C ALA A 209 3.65 11.65 -5.14
N LEU A 210 3.73 12.52 -6.15
CA LEU A 210 3.89 13.97 -5.94
C LEU A 210 2.65 14.58 -5.28
N ASP A 211 1.45 14.16 -5.68
CA ASP A 211 0.20 14.59 -5.04
C ASP A 211 0.16 14.13 -3.57
N PHE A 212 0.67 12.93 -3.26
CA PHE A 212 0.77 12.44 -1.88
C PHE A 212 1.71 13.30 -1.04
N ILE A 213 2.93 13.58 -1.48
CA ILE A 213 3.87 14.39 -0.68
C ILE A 213 3.41 15.84 -0.54
N LEU A 214 2.70 16.38 -1.52
CA LEU A 214 2.10 17.72 -1.43
C LEU A 214 1.05 17.78 -0.31
N LEU A 215 0.23 16.73 -0.18
CA LEU A 215 -0.87 16.67 0.78
C LEU A 215 -0.42 16.20 2.18
N ALA A 216 0.44 15.20 2.24
CA ALA A 216 0.74 14.45 3.45
C ALA A 216 2.19 14.64 3.95
N LEU A 217 3.10 15.20 3.14
CA LEU A 217 4.47 15.48 3.57
C LEU A 217 4.91 16.90 3.18
N PRO A 218 4.23 17.96 3.64
CA PRO A 218 4.60 19.33 3.34
C PRO A 218 5.95 19.67 3.97
N ILE A 219 6.97 19.72 3.12
CA ILE A 219 8.37 19.75 3.52
C ILE A 219 8.80 21.14 4.07
N HIS A 220 8.03 22.18 3.74
CA HIS A 220 8.27 23.59 4.09
C HIS A 220 7.97 23.97 5.56
N PHE A 221 7.43 23.05 6.36
CA PHE A 221 7.18 23.25 7.79
C PHE A 221 8.31 22.74 8.70
N TYR A 222 9.47 22.38 8.14
CA TYR A 222 10.61 21.95 8.96
C TYR A 222 11.13 23.13 9.79
N SER A 223 11.05 23.02 11.12
CA SER A 223 11.58 24.02 12.03
C SER A 223 13.03 23.70 12.40
N LYS A 224 13.94 24.64 12.14
CA LYS A 224 15.35 24.55 12.57
C LYS A 224 15.49 24.58 14.11
N THR A 225 14.55 25.20 14.85
CA THR A 225 14.64 25.33 16.31
C THR A 225 14.26 24.05 17.05
N THR A 226 13.32 23.29 16.52
CA THR A 226 12.89 22.00 17.10
C THR A 226 13.49 20.80 16.37
N GLU A 227 14.27 21.03 15.31
CA GLU A 227 14.79 20.06 14.34
C GLU A 227 13.73 19.07 13.83
N ARG A 228 12.46 19.50 13.79
CA ARG A 228 11.31 18.65 13.52
C ARG A 228 10.34 19.34 12.56
N ASN A 229 9.64 18.52 11.79
CA ASN A 229 8.43 18.94 11.12
C ASN A 229 7.23 18.56 12.01
N PRO A 230 6.43 19.51 12.50
CA PRO A 230 5.36 19.23 13.46
C PRO A 230 4.26 18.33 12.90
N PHE A 231 4.15 18.19 11.57
CA PHE A 231 3.10 17.45 10.90
C PHE A 231 3.51 16.05 10.41
N GLN A 232 4.70 15.56 10.80
CA GLN A 232 5.31 14.36 10.19
C GLN A 232 5.90 13.38 11.21
N PHE A 233 5.17 13.16 12.31
CA PHE A 233 5.51 12.08 13.24
C PHE A 233 4.94 10.76 12.72
N ILE A 234 5.85 9.87 12.32
CA ILE A 234 5.54 8.49 11.95
C ILE A 234 5.90 7.64 13.16
N THR A 235 4.90 7.12 13.87
CA THR A 235 5.11 6.26 15.05
C THR A 235 6.01 6.95 16.11
N ASN A 236 5.74 8.22 16.40
CA ASN A 236 6.53 9.08 17.31
C ASN A 236 7.97 9.38 16.85
N LYS A 237 8.33 9.08 15.60
CA LYS A 237 9.61 9.45 14.99
C LYS A 237 9.37 10.52 13.91
N SER A 238 10.09 11.63 14.00
CA SER A 238 10.13 12.61 12.92
C SER A 238 10.98 12.09 11.76
N LEU A 239 10.63 12.49 10.54
CA LEU A 239 11.56 12.46 9.42
C LEU A 239 12.77 13.35 9.74
N THR A 240 13.95 12.85 9.38
CA THR A 240 15.25 13.51 9.59
C THR A 240 15.69 14.24 8.33
N VAL A 241 16.68 15.12 8.45
CA VAL A 241 17.31 15.79 7.29
C VAL A 241 17.79 14.79 6.24
N LYS A 242 18.32 13.63 6.68
CA LYS A 242 18.74 12.55 5.79
C LYS A 242 17.56 11.96 4.99
N ASP A 243 16.42 11.74 5.64
CA ASP A 243 15.23 11.20 4.99
C ASP A 243 14.72 12.17 3.91
N PHE A 244 14.69 13.47 4.21
CA PHE A 244 14.33 14.49 3.23
C PHE A 244 15.34 14.61 2.11
N ALA A 245 16.64 14.55 2.39
CA ALA A 245 17.67 14.56 1.37
C ALA A 245 17.48 13.39 0.38
N MET A 246 17.09 12.21 0.86
CA MET A 246 16.73 11.07 0.01
C MET A 246 15.51 11.37 -0.87
N LEU A 247 14.42 11.86 -0.28
CA LEU A 247 13.20 12.19 -1.02
C LEU A 247 13.45 13.27 -2.08
N CYS A 248 14.14 14.35 -1.72
CA CYS A 248 14.52 15.42 -2.63
C CYS A 248 15.38 14.88 -3.78
N THR A 249 16.43 14.13 -3.46
CA THR A 249 17.32 13.54 -4.49
C THR A 249 16.57 12.63 -5.45
N ALA A 250 15.73 11.73 -4.93
CA ALA A 250 14.92 10.84 -5.75
C ALA A 250 13.92 11.61 -6.62
N SER A 251 13.28 12.66 -6.07
CA SER A 251 12.32 13.48 -6.79
C SER A 251 12.93 14.25 -7.97
N LEU A 252 14.22 14.62 -7.92
CA LEU A 252 14.90 15.30 -9.03
C LEU A 252 14.94 14.45 -10.32
N SER A 253 14.89 13.11 -10.21
CA SER A 253 14.81 12.22 -11.36
C SER A 253 13.57 12.48 -12.24
N ILE A 254 12.51 13.04 -11.66
CA ILE A 254 11.27 13.42 -12.35
C ILE A 254 11.53 14.52 -13.40
N LEU A 255 12.47 15.44 -13.16
CA LEU A 255 12.79 16.52 -14.09
C LEU A 255 13.28 15.98 -15.46
N LEU A 256 13.86 14.78 -15.47
CA LEU A 256 14.32 14.11 -16.68
C LEU A 256 13.16 13.70 -17.61
N ARG A 257 11.93 13.59 -17.09
CA ARG A 257 10.72 13.28 -17.87
C ARG A 257 10.29 14.44 -18.78
N ARG A 258 10.71 15.67 -18.47
CA ARG A 258 10.28 16.90 -19.17
C ARG A 258 8.75 17.08 -19.21
N ASP A 259 8.04 16.53 -18.24
CA ASP A 259 6.59 16.68 -18.10
C ASP A 259 6.27 17.94 -17.28
N ALA A 260 5.53 18.87 -17.87
CA ALA A 260 5.21 20.15 -17.23
C ALA A 260 4.32 19.98 -15.98
N SER A 261 3.43 18.98 -15.99
CA SER A 261 2.49 18.71 -14.89
C SER A 261 3.20 18.16 -13.66
N LEU A 262 4.17 17.25 -13.87
CA LEU A 262 5.04 16.74 -12.82
C LEU A 262 5.98 17.82 -12.29
N ASN A 263 6.64 18.55 -13.18
CA ASN A 263 7.55 19.63 -12.81
C ASN A 263 6.85 20.69 -11.93
N ARG A 264 5.64 21.09 -12.30
CA ARG A 264 4.84 22.04 -11.51
C ARG A 264 4.61 21.54 -10.08
N ARG A 265 4.20 20.28 -9.90
CA ARG A 265 3.96 19.69 -8.58
C ARG A 265 5.22 19.62 -7.73
N LEU A 266 6.32 19.17 -8.33
CA LEU A 266 7.62 19.10 -7.66
C LEU A 266 8.07 20.48 -7.18
N PHE A 267 7.98 21.50 -8.05
CA PHE A 267 8.36 22.87 -7.66
C PHE A 267 7.45 23.44 -6.57
N ILE A 268 6.15 23.16 -6.60
CA ILE A 268 5.23 23.58 -5.52
C ILE A 268 5.66 22.95 -4.20
N TRP A 269 5.98 21.65 -4.20
CA TRP A 269 6.40 20.94 -2.99
C TRP A 269 7.70 21.52 -2.41
N LEU A 270 8.72 21.72 -3.26
CA LEU A 270 10.02 22.26 -2.84
C LEU A 270 9.96 23.72 -2.38
N LYS A 271 9.16 24.55 -3.03
CA LYS A 271 9.05 25.99 -2.71
C LYS A 271 8.06 26.28 -1.59
N GLY A 272 7.14 25.37 -1.27
CA GLY A 272 6.08 25.62 -0.31
C GLY A 272 5.05 26.66 -0.79
N SER A 273 4.83 26.77 -2.09
CA SER A 273 4.03 27.88 -2.68
C SER A 273 2.51 27.70 -2.58
N GLN A 274 2.02 26.70 -1.86
CA GLN A 274 0.61 26.59 -1.52
C GLN A 274 0.50 26.70 0.01
N SER A 275 -0.21 27.73 0.47
CA SER A 275 -0.88 27.66 1.77
C SER A 275 -1.68 26.37 1.75
N VAL A 276 -1.50 25.51 2.74
CA VAL A 276 -2.36 24.35 2.91
C VAL A 276 -3.75 24.89 3.23
N GLU A 277 -4.56 25.19 2.19
CA GLU A 277 -5.92 25.71 2.33
C GLU A 277 -6.75 24.65 3.07
N GLY A 278 -6.93 24.88 4.37
CA GLY A 278 -7.55 23.95 5.32
C GLY A 278 -6.82 23.84 6.66
N MET A 279 -5.58 24.32 6.78
CA MET A 279 -4.84 24.35 8.05
C MET A 279 -4.74 25.79 8.57
N VAL A 280 -5.85 26.30 9.11
CA VAL A 280 -5.81 27.45 10.02
C VAL A 280 -5.19 26.94 11.32
N VAL A 281 -3.88 27.05 11.45
CA VAL A 281 -3.21 27.06 12.74
C VAL A 281 -2.98 28.54 13.06
N ASP A 282 -3.71 29.04 14.05
CA ASP A 282 -3.39 30.28 14.74
C ASP A 282 -2.00 30.12 15.35
N SER A 283 -0.97 30.61 14.67
CA SER A 283 0.30 30.93 15.32
C SER A 283 0.95 32.09 14.59
N LEU A 284 0.87 33.26 15.23
CA LEU A 284 1.86 34.32 15.09
C LEU A 284 3.26 33.68 15.20
N ASP A 285 4.17 34.08 14.30
CA ASP A 285 5.57 33.63 14.16
C ASP A 285 5.86 32.39 13.29
N ASN A 286 5.27 32.30 12.10
CA ASN A 286 5.72 31.33 11.09
C ASN A 286 6.36 32.03 9.88
N GLN A 287 7.68 32.25 9.92
CA GLN A 287 8.44 32.51 8.70
C GLN A 287 8.44 31.24 7.85
N SER A 288 7.70 31.25 6.75
CA SER A 288 7.77 30.22 5.72
C SER A 288 9.19 30.17 5.14
N MET A 289 9.96 29.13 5.44
CA MET A 289 11.26 28.90 4.82
C MET A 289 11.15 27.85 3.72
N THR A 290 11.83 28.08 2.61
CA THR A 290 11.93 27.10 1.51
C THR A 290 13.00 26.07 1.81
N TRP A 291 12.96 24.91 1.14
CA TRP A 291 14.05 23.92 1.30
C TRP A 291 15.40 24.41 0.79
N ALA A 292 15.40 25.36 -0.14
CA ALA A 292 16.63 26.05 -0.53
C ALA A 292 17.22 26.80 0.69
N ASP A 293 16.41 27.43 1.54
CA ASP A 293 16.89 28.13 2.74
C ASP A 293 17.36 27.17 3.85
N ILE A 294 16.89 25.93 3.83
CA ILE A 294 17.30 24.88 4.78
C ILE A 294 18.60 24.20 4.33
N VAL A 295 18.76 23.94 3.02
CA VAL A 295 19.92 23.21 2.46
C VAL A 295 21.05 24.14 2.04
N MET A 296 20.74 25.32 1.51
CA MET A 296 21.70 26.27 0.96
C MET A 296 22.12 27.31 1.98
N ASP A 297 22.23 26.95 3.25
CA ASP A 297 22.67 27.84 4.33
C ASP A 297 23.92 28.60 3.86
N LYS A 298 23.72 29.85 3.41
CA LYS A 298 24.80 30.80 3.25
C LYS A 298 25.19 31.11 4.69
N VAL A 299 26.20 30.38 5.16
CA VAL A 299 27.04 30.80 6.27
C VAL A 299 27.25 32.31 6.12
N ASP A 300 26.97 33.04 7.19
CA ASP A 300 27.14 34.49 7.31
C ASP A 300 28.43 35.02 6.66
N ASP A 301 28.36 35.42 5.39
CA ASP A 301 29.35 36.29 4.75
C ASP A 301 29.01 37.76 5.07
N LYS A 302 28.87 38.07 6.37
CA LYS A 302 28.68 39.45 6.86
C LYS A 302 29.82 40.00 7.71
N HIS A 303 30.96 39.32 7.77
CA HIS A 303 32.17 39.87 8.41
C HIS A 303 33.45 39.63 7.61
N VAL A 304 33.49 40.02 6.34
CA VAL A 304 34.76 40.37 5.66
C VAL A 304 34.57 41.64 4.81
N LEU A 305 34.27 42.75 5.47
CA LEU A 305 34.67 44.06 4.99
C LEU A 305 35.42 44.74 6.13
N VAL A 306 36.69 44.37 6.26
CA VAL A 306 37.67 45.20 6.96
C VAL A 306 37.75 46.50 6.18
N SER A 307 37.20 47.56 6.76
CA SER A 307 37.42 48.94 6.33
C SER A 307 38.90 49.26 6.46
N TYR A 308 39.60 49.36 5.33
CA TYR A 308 40.84 50.13 5.25
C TYR A 308 40.47 51.61 5.07
N SER A 309 40.64 52.37 6.14
CA SER A 309 40.85 53.82 6.15
C SER A 309 41.63 54.17 7.41
#